data_AF-A0AAW1XIH8-F1
#
_entry.id   AF-A0AAW1XIH8-F1
#
_cell.length_a   1.000
_cell.length_b   1.000
_cell.length_c   1.000
_cell.angle_alpha   90.00
_cell.angle_beta   90.00
_cell.angle_gamma   90.00
#
_symmetry.space_group_name_H-M   'P 1'
#
loop_
_entity.id
_entity.type
_entity.pdbx_description
1 polymer ?
#
loop_
_entity_poly.entity_id
_entity_poly.type
_entity_poly.pdbx_seq_one_letter_code
_entity_poly.pdbx_strand_id
1 'polypeptide(L)'
;MPTLEIREGAINLLMAVYKKEFKALGGYLTDASKLNLSRVEHFIQAVGCFEDKVFQKRAQLHQRQAQRIKHAKVQGPQVQPDCIVAINRFQGSRLASGPSPAPYQQYSRSSGRGNPQKVARLSSEASSVAAAIVEAENSSTLDIKVHENKEDLKAKLKEILREKSDAFNSKNPQEADKVKLGEPGWRDRYYEEKFSAKTHEEREAVRKDVILRYTDGLCWVMHYYYEGVCSWQWFYPYHYAPFASDLKDLGQLNISFDLGTPFKPFNQLLGVFPAASAHALPEQYRKLMTDPNSPIIDFYPTDFEVDMNGKRYAWQGIAKLPFIDQVRLLSEVEKIEHTLTEEETCRNSMMFEMLFVSSSHPLSVCIYLLDDRCRQLTDKDRVEVKEQIDPKYSQGMNGYLSSCAGESCPPVFQSPVEFMDDIMDNQVICAIYRLPDEHKHISRPPAVLFSLRRQ
;
A
#
# COMPACT_ATOMS: atom_id res chain seq x y z
N MET A 1 -1.85 5.92 -17.28
CA MET A 1 -1.85 6.71 -18.54
C MET A 1 -1.45 8.16 -18.25
N PRO A 2 -0.61 8.79 -19.09
CA PRO A 2 -0.14 10.16 -18.86
C PRO A 2 -1.24 11.23 -18.86
N THR A 3 -2.38 10.96 -19.49
CA THR A 3 -3.49 11.90 -19.72
C THR A 3 -4.54 11.90 -18.62
N LEU A 4 -4.52 10.94 -17.71
CA LEU A 4 -5.57 10.75 -16.72
C LEU A 4 -5.05 10.96 -15.30
N GLU A 5 -5.24 12.16 -14.77
CA GLU A 5 -4.93 12.50 -13.38
C GLU A 5 -6.20 12.85 -12.58
N ILE A 6 -6.37 12.24 -11.41
CA ILE A 6 -7.57 12.45 -10.57
C ILE A 6 -7.73 13.93 -10.19
N ARG A 7 -6.62 14.62 -9.89
CA ARG A 7 -6.60 16.05 -9.54
C ARG A 7 -7.09 16.95 -10.67
N GLU A 8 -7.01 16.48 -11.92
CA GLU A 8 -7.48 17.19 -13.11
C GLU A 8 -8.92 16.83 -13.49
N GLY A 9 -9.58 15.98 -12.70
CA GLY A 9 -10.95 15.54 -12.94
C GLY A 9 -11.08 14.35 -13.89
N ALA A 10 -10.05 13.50 -14.01
CA ALA A 10 -10.06 12.35 -14.92
C ALA A 10 -11.27 11.42 -14.71
N ILE A 11 -11.69 11.15 -13.48
CA ILE A 11 -12.85 10.30 -13.19
C ILE A 11 -14.14 10.91 -13.76
N ASN A 12 -14.30 12.23 -13.65
CA ASN A 12 -15.47 12.93 -14.21
C ASN A 12 -15.47 12.86 -15.74
N LEU A 13 -14.29 13.02 -16.37
CA LEU A 13 -14.15 12.86 -17.82
C LEU A 13 -14.51 11.43 -18.25
N LEU A 14 -13.94 10.41 -17.61
CA LEU A 14 -14.22 9.01 -17.92
C LEU A 14 -15.71 8.70 -17.78
N MET A 15 -16.34 9.14 -16.69
CA MET A 15 -17.78 8.94 -16.46
C MET A 15 -18.65 9.68 -17.47
N ALA A 16 -18.29 10.91 -17.84
CA ALA A 16 -19.01 11.69 -18.84
C ALA A 16 -18.94 11.04 -20.23
N VAL A 17 -17.74 10.60 -20.64
CA VAL A 17 -17.53 9.88 -21.90
C VAL A 17 -18.29 8.55 -21.87
N TYR A 18 -18.21 7.79 -20.78
CA TYR A 18 -18.89 6.51 -20.66
C TYR A 18 -20.40 6.66 -20.83
N LYS A 19 -21.03 7.62 -20.14
CA LYS A 19 -22.47 7.90 -20.25
C LYS A 19 -22.87 8.35 -21.65
N LYS A 20 -22.05 9.19 -22.29
CA LYS A 20 -22.30 9.68 -23.64
C LYS A 20 -22.25 8.55 -24.67
N GLU A 21 -21.22 7.71 -24.59
CA GLU A 21 -20.96 6.64 -25.56
C GLU A 21 -21.73 5.34 -25.24
N PHE A 22 -22.40 5.25 -24.08
CA PHE A 22 -23.09 4.03 -23.62
C PHE A 22 -24.03 3.41 -24.65
N LYS A 23 -24.82 4.24 -25.35
CA LYS A 23 -25.74 3.75 -26.39
C LYS A 23 -24.99 3.15 -27.59
N ALA A 24 -23.87 3.77 -27.98
CA ALA A 24 -23.05 3.31 -29.10
C ALA A 24 -22.25 2.03 -28.74
N LEU A 25 -21.86 1.86 -27.48
CA LEU A 25 -21.18 0.66 -26.98
C LEU A 25 -22.05 -0.61 -27.05
N GLY A 26 -23.38 -0.46 -27.08
CA GLY A 26 -24.32 -1.60 -27.14
C GLY A 26 -24.32 -2.48 -25.88
N GLY A 27 -23.79 -1.99 -24.75
CA GLY A 27 -23.76 -2.70 -23.48
C GLY A 27 -22.66 -2.23 -22.53
N TYR A 28 -22.48 -2.96 -21.44
CA TYR A 28 -21.43 -2.70 -20.44
C TYR A 28 -20.04 -3.03 -20.98
N LEU A 29 -19.01 -2.38 -20.43
CA LEU A 29 -17.60 -2.62 -20.79
C LEU A 29 -17.11 -3.98 -20.27
N THR A 30 -17.71 -4.47 -19.18
CA THR A 30 -17.29 -5.67 -18.47
C THR A 30 -18.51 -6.53 -18.14
N ASP A 31 -18.29 -7.84 -18.08
CA ASP A 31 -19.18 -8.85 -17.50
C ASP A 31 -18.37 -9.64 -16.46
N ALA A 32 -18.58 -9.35 -15.18
CA ALA A 32 -17.72 -9.80 -14.09
C ALA A 32 -16.22 -9.48 -14.34
N SER A 33 -15.36 -10.51 -14.31
CA SER A 33 -13.92 -10.43 -14.62
C SER A 33 -13.63 -10.18 -16.09
N LYS A 34 -14.58 -10.43 -17.01
CA LYS A 34 -14.34 -10.42 -18.45
C LYS A 34 -14.57 -9.04 -19.06
N LEU A 35 -13.53 -8.47 -19.64
CA LEU A 35 -13.62 -7.24 -20.42
C LEU A 35 -14.09 -7.55 -21.85
N ASN A 36 -14.99 -6.71 -22.36
CA ASN A 36 -15.29 -6.68 -23.78
C ASN A 36 -14.31 -5.73 -24.48
N LEU A 37 -13.22 -6.27 -25.02
CA LEU A 37 -12.12 -5.48 -25.57
C LEU A 37 -12.54 -4.53 -26.69
N SER A 38 -13.49 -4.92 -27.55
CA SER A 38 -14.03 -4.04 -28.60
C SER A 38 -14.76 -2.82 -28.01
N ARG A 39 -15.54 -3.01 -26.94
CA ARG A 39 -16.21 -1.91 -26.24
C ARG A 39 -15.22 -1.04 -25.47
N VAL A 40 -14.23 -1.65 -24.83
CA VAL A 40 -13.15 -0.94 -24.13
C VAL A 40 -12.37 -0.07 -25.11
N GLU A 41 -12.03 -0.60 -26.29
CA GLU A 41 -11.38 0.14 -27.37
C GLU A 41 -12.20 1.36 -27.79
N HIS A 42 -13.49 1.17 -28.09
CA HIS A 42 -14.37 2.28 -28.46
C HIS A 42 -14.42 3.36 -27.38
N PHE A 43 -14.56 2.96 -26.12
CA PHE A 43 -14.57 3.88 -24.99
C PHE A 43 -13.25 4.62 -24.82
N ILE A 44 -12.11 3.92 -24.85
CA ILE A 44 -10.81 4.53 -24.58
C ILE A 44 -10.33 5.40 -25.74
N GLN A 45 -10.69 5.08 -26.98
CA GLN A 45 -10.47 5.95 -28.14
C GLN A 45 -11.27 7.26 -28.02
N ALA A 46 -12.52 7.20 -27.55
CA ALA A 46 -13.30 8.40 -27.28
C ALA A 46 -12.68 9.29 -26.18
N VAL A 47 -12.05 8.67 -25.17
CA VAL A 47 -11.24 9.39 -24.17
C VAL A 47 -9.97 9.98 -24.81
N GLY A 48 -9.34 9.23 -25.73
CA GLY A 48 -8.18 9.63 -26.52
C GLY A 48 -8.37 10.95 -27.29
N CYS A 49 -9.60 11.28 -27.70
CA CYS A 49 -9.91 12.56 -28.35
C CYS A 49 -9.72 13.80 -27.45
N PHE A 50 -9.58 13.61 -26.13
CA PHE A 50 -9.39 14.70 -25.17
C PHE A 50 -7.94 14.92 -24.77
N GLU A 51 -6.99 14.09 -25.22
CA GLU A 51 -5.60 14.11 -24.76
C GLU A 51 -4.90 15.45 -25.00
N ASP A 52 -4.96 15.98 -26.22
CA ASP A 52 -4.34 17.26 -26.56
C ASP A 52 -4.93 18.41 -25.72
N LYS A 53 -6.24 18.40 -25.49
CA LYS A 53 -6.92 19.41 -24.65
C LYS A 53 -6.47 19.31 -23.20
N VAL A 54 -6.28 18.09 -22.68
CA VAL A 54 -5.77 17.87 -21.32
C VAL A 54 -4.35 18.39 -21.20
N PHE A 55 -3.46 18.06 -22.15
CA PHE A 55 -2.08 18.52 -22.11
C PHE A 55 -1.94 20.03 -22.24
N GLN A 56 -2.70 20.67 -23.14
CA GLN A 56 -2.74 22.12 -23.26
C GLN A 56 -3.18 22.79 -21.96
N LYS A 57 -4.25 22.27 -21.32
CA LYS A 57 -4.72 22.78 -20.04
C LYS A 57 -3.69 22.60 -18.93
N ARG A 58 -3.02 21.45 -18.87
CA ARG A 58 -1.95 21.15 -17.91
C ARG A 58 -0.76 22.10 -18.07
N ALA A 59 -0.29 22.30 -19.30
CA ALA A 59 0.79 23.25 -19.61
C ALA A 59 0.45 24.67 -19.14
N GLN A 60 -0.77 25.15 -19.39
CA GLN A 60 -1.23 26.47 -18.92
C GLN A 60 -1.25 26.57 -17.38
N LEU A 61 -1.72 25.53 -16.69
CA LEU A 61 -1.75 25.50 -15.23
C LEU A 61 -0.34 25.50 -14.63
N HIS A 62 0.57 24.71 -15.20
CA HIS A 62 1.98 24.68 -14.80
C HIS A 62 2.65 26.04 -14.99
N GLN A 63 2.41 26.71 -16.12
CA GLN A 63 2.94 28.04 -16.38
C GLN A 63 2.45 29.06 -15.34
N ARG A 64 1.15 29.06 -15.02
CA ARG A 64 0.56 29.93 -13.99
C ARG A 64 1.14 29.64 -12.60
N GLN A 65 1.32 28.37 -12.25
CA GLN A 65 1.90 27.97 -10.98
C GLN A 65 3.37 28.39 -10.86
N ALA A 66 4.16 28.19 -11.92
CA ALA A 66 5.56 28.63 -11.97
C ALA A 66 5.68 30.15 -11.83
N GLN A 67 4.80 30.93 -12.48
CA GLN A 67 4.74 32.39 -12.30
C GLN A 67 4.44 32.78 -10.85
N ARG A 68 3.44 32.16 -10.21
CA ARG A 68 3.11 32.42 -8.80
C ARG A 68 4.27 32.12 -7.86
N ILE A 69 4.99 31.02 -8.07
CA ILE A 69 6.15 30.65 -7.26
C ILE A 69 7.29 31.67 -7.46
N LYS A 70 7.54 32.10 -8.71
CA LYS A 70 8.53 33.15 -8.99
C LYS A 70 8.18 34.46 -8.28
N HIS A 71 6.91 34.90 -8.33
CA HIS A 71 6.47 36.11 -7.63
C HIS A 71 6.60 35.99 -6.10
N ALA A 72 6.25 34.85 -5.51
CA ALA A 72 6.40 34.61 -4.08
C ALA A 72 7.86 34.61 -3.63
N LYS A 73 8.78 34.08 -4.45
CA LYS A 73 10.23 34.11 -4.17
C LYS A 73 10.84 35.52 -4.25
N VAL A 74 10.34 36.36 -5.16
CA VAL A 74 10.82 37.75 -5.31
C VAL A 74 10.33 38.66 -4.18
N GLN A 75 9.17 38.38 -3.57
CA GLN A 75 8.60 39.21 -2.51
C GLN A 75 9.12 38.92 -1.09
N GLY A 76 9.89 37.83 -0.88
CA GLY A 76 10.38 37.44 0.44
C GLY A 76 9.24 37.14 1.45
N PRO A 77 9.54 36.65 2.68
CA PRO A 77 8.52 36.57 3.71
C PRO A 77 8.17 37.99 4.15
N GLN A 78 7.05 38.52 3.68
CA GLN A 78 6.45 39.71 4.27
C GLN A 78 5.92 39.32 5.64
N VAL A 79 6.71 39.56 6.69
CA VAL A 79 6.16 39.72 8.04
C VAL A 79 5.34 41.01 7.99
N GLN A 80 4.02 40.89 7.84
CA GLN A 80 3.13 41.99 8.22
C GLN A 80 3.03 41.98 9.75
N PRO A 81 3.42 43.06 10.46
CA PRO A 81 2.98 43.25 11.83
C PRO A 81 1.49 43.60 11.78
N ASP A 82 0.70 42.76 12.43
CA ASP A 82 -0.68 42.97 12.87
C ASP A 82 -1.72 43.46 11.85
N CYS A 83 -2.46 42.49 11.31
CA CYS A 83 -3.90 42.69 11.07
C CYS A 83 -4.68 41.61 11.81
N ILE A 84 -5.00 41.90 13.06
CA ILE A 84 -6.03 41.19 13.83
C ILE A 84 -7.36 41.42 13.11
N VAL A 85 -7.76 40.47 12.26
CA VAL A 85 -9.15 40.38 11.81
C VAL A 85 -9.86 39.42 12.75
N ALA A 86 -10.81 39.96 13.51
CA ALA A 86 -11.63 39.20 14.44
C ALA A 86 -12.34 38.05 13.72
N ILE A 87 -12.02 36.81 14.11
CA ILE A 87 -12.76 35.63 13.69
C ILE A 87 -14.07 35.60 14.48
N ASN A 88 -15.17 35.95 13.82
CA ASN A 88 -16.51 35.66 14.32
C ASN A 88 -16.65 34.14 14.50
N ARG A 89 -16.97 33.72 15.73
CA ARG A 89 -17.36 32.35 16.08
C ARG A 89 -18.62 31.97 15.29
N PHE A 90 -18.49 31.08 14.31
CA PHE A 90 -19.62 30.37 13.72
C PHE A 90 -19.63 28.92 14.20
N GLN A 91 -20.78 28.50 14.74
CA GLN A 91 -21.06 27.19 15.34
C GLN A 91 -21.53 26.18 14.29
N GLY A 92 -21.08 24.92 14.42
CA GLY A 92 -21.58 23.72 13.70
C GLY A 92 -21.02 23.55 12.28
N SER A 93 -20.61 22.39 11.78
CA SER A 93 -20.77 20.99 12.20
C SER A 93 -19.71 20.11 11.50
N ARG A 94 -19.24 19.08 12.22
CA ARG A 94 -18.79 17.73 11.83
C ARG A 94 -18.01 17.54 10.52
N LEU A 95 -16.77 17.03 10.64
CA LEU A 95 -16.39 15.67 10.19
C LEU A 95 -15.04 15.22 10.81
N ALA A 96 -15.06 13.96 11.29
CA ALA A 96 -13.95 13.01 11.47
C ALA A 96 -12.90 13.17 12.61
N SER A 97 -13.12 12.33 13.63
CA SER A 97 -12.14 11.39 14.22
C SER A 97 -11.11 11.92 15.23
N GLY A 98 -11.49 11.90 16.52
CA GLY A 98 -10.55 11.84 17.64
C GLY A 98 -10.55 10.44 18.28
N PRO A 99 -9.42 9.94 18.82
CA PRO A 99 -9.38 8.70 19.58
C PRO A 99 -9.97 8.87 20.99
N SER A 100 -10.84 7.92 21.38
CA SER A 100 -11.41 7.80 22.73
C SER A 100 -10.37 7.41 23.78
N PRO A 101 -10.43 7.98 25.00
CA PRO A 101 -9.77 7.43 26.18
C PRO A 101 -10.65 6.39 26.90
N ALA A 102 -9.99 5.41 27.53
CA ALA A 102 -10.60 4.32 28.30
C ALA A 102 -11.29 4.81 29.60
N PRO A 103 -12.39 4.17 30.06
CA PRO A 103 -13.03 4.52 31.31
C PRO A 103 -12.62 3.55 32.44
N TYR A 104 -12.15 4.08 33.56
CA TYR A 104 -12.55 3.75 34.95
C TYR A 104 -11.43 4.19 35.93
N GLN A 105 -11.63 5.31 36.62
CA GLN A 105 -11.49 5.38 38.08
C GLN A 105 -12.06 6.72 38.59
N GLN A 106 -13.02 6.58 39.51
CA GLN A 106 -13.75 7.64 40.16
C GLN A 106 -12.85 8.39 41.15
N TYR A 107 -12.92 9.72 41.17
CA TYR A 107 -12.83 10.46 42.43
C TYR A 107 -13.83 11.61 42.48
N SER A 108 -14.39 11.70 43.68
CA SER A 108 -15.46 12.54 44.20
C SER A 108 -15.23 14.05 44.08
N ARG A 109 -16.34 14.74 43.79
CA ARG A 109 -16.53 16.19 43.93
C ARG A 109 -16.20 16.69 45.34
N SER A 110 -15.48 17.81 45.44
CA SER A 110 -15.82 18.86 46.40
C SER A 110 -15.51 20.25 45.83
N SER A 111 -16.44 21.18 46.07
CA SER A 111 -16.41 22.57 45.63
C SER A 111 -15.61 23.44 46.59
N GLY A 112 -14.95 24.48 46.10
CA GLY A 112 -14.46 25.56 46.97
C GLY A 112 -13.87 26.72 46.18
N ARG A 113 -14.65 27.80 46.05
CA ARG A 113 -14.19 29.13 45.64
C ARG A 113 -13.31 29.72 46.73
N GLY A 114 -12.28 30.48 46.36
CA GLY A 114 -11.66 31.44 47.27
C GLY A 114 -10.24 31.83 46.88
N ASN A 115 -10.10 32.99 46.24
CA ASN A 115 -8.84 33.73 46.20
C ASN A 115 -8.58 34.30 47.60
N PRO A 116 -7.35 34.26 48.13
CA PRO A 116 -6.86 35.52 48.71
C PRO A 116 -5.38 35.83 48.46
N GLN A 117 -5.15 37.14 48.41
CA GLN A 117 -3.90 37.85 48.29
C GLN A 117 -2.96 37.65 49.49
N LYS A 118 -1.67 37.86 49.20
CA LYS A 118 -0.50 37.94 50.08
C LYS A 118 -0.72 38.72 51.39
N VAL A 119 -0.24 38.15 52.50
CA VAL A 119 0.35 38.90 53.63
C VAL A 119 1.59 38.14 54.13
N ALA A 120 2.68 38.87 54.37
CA ALA A 120 3.97 38.37 54.83
C ALA A 120 4.11 38.45 56.37
N ARG A 121 4.83 37.50 56.98
CA ARG A 121 5.92 37.75 57.96
C ARG A 121 6.55 36.45 58.52
N LEU A 122 7.86 36.32 58.23
CA LEU A 122 9.01 35.89 59.04
C LEU A 122 8.81 35.02 60.31
N SER A 123 9.45 33.84 60.34
CA SER A 123 10.48 33.50 61.35
C SER A 123 11.20 32.16 61.09
N SER A 124 12.54 32.20 61.20
CA SER A 124 13.51 31.19 61.65
C SER A 124 13.83 29.91 60.84
N GLU A 125 15.06 29.95 60.32
CA GLU A 125 16.02 28.94 59.87
C GLU A 125 15.82 27.45 60.23
N ALA A 126 15.92 26.58 59.21
CA ALA A 126 16.98 25.56 59.09
C ALA A 126 16.95 24.85 57.71
N SER A 127 18.04 25.02 56.95
CA SER A 127 18.67 24.13 55.95
C SER A 127 17.87 23.36 54.85
N SER A 128 18.31 23.62 53.61
CA SER A 128 18.42 22.72 52.45
C SER A 128 17.20 22.29 51.61
N VAL A 129 16.26 23.18 51.29
CA VAL A 129 15.27 22.95 50.20
C VAL A 129 15.58 23.78 48.93
N ALA A 130 16.30 24.90 49.07
CA ALA A 130 16.57 25.82 47.96
C ALA A 130 17.59 25.29 46.92
N ALA A 131 18.54 24.45 47.31
CA ALA A 131 19.52 23.88 46.36
C ALA A 131 18.90 22.78 45.49
N ALA A 132 18.03 21.94 46.05
CA ALA A 132 17.35 20.87 45.33
C ALA A 132 16.31 21.39 44.32
N ILE A 133 15.66 22.54 44.60
CA ILE A 133 14.74 23.19 43.66
C ILE A 133 15.49 23.76 42.45
N VAL A 134 16.67 24.37 42.66
CA VAL A 134 17.47 24.94 41.55
C VAL A 134 18.11 23.85 40.68
N GLU A 135 18.51 22.70 41.24
CA GLU A 135 19.00 21.56 40.43
C GLU A 135 17.87 20.84 39.69
N ALA A 136 16.69 20.68 40.29
CA ALA A 136 15.52 20.10 39.63
C ALA A 136 14.94 21.02 38.54
N GLU A 137 14.93 22.34 38.76
CA GLU A 137 14.57 23.33 37.74
C GLU A 137 15.60 23.37 36.62
N ASN A 138 16.91 23.28 36.89
CA ASN A 138 17.93 23.23 35.83
C ASN A 138 17.86 21.93 35.01
N SER A 139 17.61 20.77 35.64
CA SER A 139 17.45 19.50 34.91
C SER A 139 16.19 19.48 34.04
N SER A 140 15.06 19.94 34.58
CA SER A 140 13.81 20.06 33.81
C SER A 140 13.89 21.13 32.71
N THR A 141 14.63 22.23 32.93
CA THR A 141 14.87 23.25 31.90
C THR A 141 15.82 22.74 30.81
N LEU A 142 16.80 21.89 31.14
CA LEU A 142 17.65 21.20 30.18
C LEU A 142 16.83 20.21 29.34
N ASP A 143 15.95 19.42 29.96
CA ASP A 143 15.08 18.47 29.25
C ASP A 143 14.08 19.16 28.33
N ILE A 144 13.51 20.30 28.76
CA ILE A 144 12.64 21.15 27.91
C ILE A 144 13.43 21.72 26.73
N LYS A 145 14.64 22.26 26.96
CA LYS A 145 15.50 22.80 25.89
C LYS A 145 15.97 21.72 24.90
N VAL A 146 16.25 20.51 25.38
CA VAL A 146 16.62 19.37 24.52
C VAL A 146 15.43 18.92 23.68
N HIS A 147 14.22 18.90 24.26
CA HIS A 147 13.00 18.55 23.54
C HIS A 147 12.61 19.61 22.50
N GLU A 148 12.73 20.91 22.83
CA GLU A 148 12.54 22.01 21.89
C GLU A 148 13.58 21.95 20.77
N ASN A 149 14.87 21.79 21.07
CA ASN A 149 15.92 21.66 20.06
C ASN A 149 15.70 20.46 19.12
N LYS A 150 15.15 19.35 19.63
CA LYS A 150 14.83 18.16 18.82
C LYS A 150 13.66 18.42 17.87
N GLU A 151 12.60 19.06 18.32
CA GLU A 151 11.46 19.42 17.46
C GLU A 151 11.84 20.51 16.45
N ASP A 152 12.69 21.45 16.83
CA ASP A 152 13.20 22.50 15.96
C ASP A 152 14.15 21.95 14.88
N LEU A 153 15.01 20.99 15.25
CA LEU A 153 15.86 20.25 14.31
C LEU A 153 15.02 19.37 13.38
N LYS A 154 13.97 18.72 13.89
CA LYS A 154 13.03 17.92 13.08
C LYS A 154 12.23 18.79 12.12
N ALA A 155 11.83 19.99 12.53
CA ALA A 155 11.17 20.97 11.67
C ALA A 155 12.12 21.48 10.58
N LYS A 156 13.36 21.86 10.94
CA LYS A 156 14.40 22.25 9.99
C LYS A 156 14.77 21.12 9.03
N LEU A 157 14.88 19.88 9.52
CA LEU A 157 15.12 18.71 8.69
C LEU A 157 13.94 18.45 7.75
N LYS A 158 12.70 18.59 8.22
CA LYS A 158 11.50 18.46 7.39
C LYS A 158 11.43 19.54 6.31
N GLU A 159 11.83 20.77 6.63
CA GLU A 159 11.95 21.85 5.65
C GLU A 159 13.06 21.58 4.64
N ILE A 160 14.26 21.20 5.08
CA ILE A 160 15.38 20.85 4.19
C ILE A 160 15.03 19.64 3.31
N LEU A 161 14.36 18.62 3.85
CA LEU A 161 13.87 17.48 3.08
C LEU A 161 12.80 17.91 2.07
N ARG A 162 11.91 18.81 2.45
CA ARG A 162 10.90 19.38 1.54
C ARG A 162 11.54 20.22 0.45
N GLU A 163 12.56 21.02 0.76
CA GLU A 163 13.29 21.85 -0.18
C GLU A 163 14.15 21.02 -1.14
N LYS A 164 14.84 19.98 -0.64
CA LYS A 164 15.59 19.02 -1.45
C LYS A 164 14.68 18.14 -2.31
N SER A 165 13.47 17.85 -1.84
CA SER A 165 12.48 17.03 -2.57
C SER A 165 11.65 17.83 -3.58
N ASP A 166 11.68 19.16 -3.54
CA ASP A 166 10.92 20.03 -4.45
C ASP A 166 11.71 20.28 -5.74
N ALA A 167 11.34 19.61 -6.82
CA ALA A 167 11.97 19.74 -8.13
C ALA A 167 11.92 21.19 -8.69
N PHE A 168 11.04 22.06 -8.17
CA PHE A 168 11.01 23.49 -8.54
C PHE A 168 12.13 24.33 -7.91
N ASN A 169 12.92 23.76 -6.99
CA ASN A 169 14.06 24.43 -6.35
C ASN A 169 15.42 24.10 -6.98
N SER A 170 15.50 23.13 -7.90
CA SER A 170 16.74 22.84 -8.60
C SER A 170 17.15 24.05 -9.46
N LYS A 171 18.42 24.46 -9.35
CA LYS A 171 18.97 25.63 -10.04
C LYS A 171 19.12 25.45 -11.57
N ASN A 172 18.62 24.34 -12.12
CA ASN A 172 18.71 24.01 -13.54
C ASN A 172 17.31 23.98 -14.19
N PRO A 173 16.81 25.11 -14.72
CA PRO A 173 15.65 25.13 -15.61
C PRO A 173 15.86 24.35 -16.94
N GLN A 174 17.06 23.78 -17.14
CA GLN A 174 17.55 23.18 -18.38
C GLN A 174 17.45 21.64 -18.45
N GLU A 175 17.05 20.94 -17.38
CA GLU A 175 16.36 19.63 -17.54
C GLU A 175 14.90 19.90 -17.94
N ALA A 176 14.74 20.65 -19.02
CA ALA A 176 13.46 21.01 -19.59
C ALA A 176 12.68 19.73 -19.90
N ASP A 177 11.35 19.78 -19.73
CA ASP A 177 10.44 18.73 -20.21
C ASP A 177 10.80 18.41 -21.68
N LYS A 178 11.55 17.32 -21.89
CA LYS A 178 12.06 16.93 -23.21
C LYS A 178 10.92 16.44 -24.10
N VAL A 179 9.87 15.90 -23.48
CA VAL A 179 8.70 15.35 -24.18
C VAL A 179 7.82 16.49 -24.70
N LYS A 180 7.66 17.57 -23.92
CA LYS A 180 6.81 18.73 -24.24
C LYS A 180 5.40 18.30 -24.62
N LEU A 181 4.70 17.71 -23.65
CA LEU A 181 3.34 17.19 -23.86
C LEU A 181 2.40 18.31 -24.35
N GLY A 182 1.71 18.05 -25.47
CA GLY A 182 0.80 19.01 -26.11
C GLY A 182 1.42 19.86 -27.24
N GLU A 183 2.74 19.82 -27.45
CA GLU A 183 3.39 20.42 -28.63
C GLU A 183 3.52 19.42 -29.79
N PRO A 184 3.41 19.84 -31.06
CA PRO A 184 3.55 18.93 -32.22
C PRO A 184 4.75 17.98 -32.09
N GLY A 185 4.52 16.68 -32.31
CA GLY A 185 5.54 15.63 -32.17
C GLY A 185 5.77 15.12 -30.73
N TRP A 186 4.92 15.49 -29.76
CA TRP A 186 5.08 15.04 -28.36
C TRP A 186 5.02 13.53 -28.17
N ARG A 187 4.29 12.81 -29.04
CA ARG A 187 4.19 11.35 -29.01
C ARG A 187 5.52 10.68 -29.31
N ASP A 188 6.15 11.08 -30.41
CA ASP A 188 7.41 10.48 -30.84
C ASP A 188 8.51 10.74 -29.82
N ARG A 189 8.56 11.97 -29.27
CA ARG A 189 9.48 12.33 -28.18
C ARG A 189 9.21 11.54 -26.90
N TYR A 190 7.96 11.24 -26.59
CA TYR A 190 7.62 10.43 -25.42
C TYR A 190 8.16 9.01 -25.56
N TYR A 191 7.89 8.34 -26.68
CA TYR A 191 8.37 6.98 -26.89
C TYR A 191 9.90 6.90 -27.02
N GLU A 192 10.52 7.90 -27.62
CA GLU A 192 11.97 8.01 -27.70
C GLU A 192 12.62 8.20 -26.34
N GLU A 193 12.13 9.14 -25.52
CA GLU A 193 12.74 9.45 -24.21
C GLU A 193 12.39 8.40 -23.13
N LYS A 194 11.15 7.88 -23.11
CA LYS A 194 10.67 7.02 -22.03
C LYS A 194 10.87 5.52 -22.29
N PHE A 195 10.96 5.12 -23.55
CA PHE A 195 11.14 3.72 -23.95
C PHE A 195 12.43 3.49 -24.75
N SER A 196 13.27 4.52 -24.92
CA SER A 196 14.53 4.44 -25.67
C SER A 196 14.37 4.00 -27.13
N ALA A 197 13.18 4.16 -27.72
CA ALA A 197 12.86 3.76 -29.10
C ALA A 197 13.20 4.90 -30.08
N LYS A 198 14.32 4.77 -30.80
CA LYS A 198 14.89 5.86 -31.61
C LYS A 198 14.39 5.84 -33.04
N THR A 199 14.31 4.65 -33.63
CA THR A 199 13.84 4.50 -35.01
C THR A 199 12.31 4.50 -35.08
N HIS A 200 11.75 4.73 -36.27
CA HIS A 200 10.29 4.66 -36.44
C HIS A 200 9.78 3.23 -36.21
N GLU A 201 10.52 2.24 -36.71
CA GLU A 201 10.23 0.82 -36.60
C GLU A 201 10.26 0.34 -35.14
N GLU A 202 11.27 0.75 -34.37
CA GLU A 202 11.34 0.49 -32.92
C GLU A 202 10.15 1.10 -32.18
N ARG A 203 9.79 2.35 -32.51
CA ARG A 203 8.66 3.04 -31.85
C ARG A 203 7.35 2.34 -32.09
N GLU A 204 7.09 1.90 -33.33
CA GLU A 204 5.86 1.14 -33.64
C GLU A 204 5.86 -0.24 -32.98
N ALA A 205 7.00 -0.93 -32.94
CA ALA A 205 7.12 -2.23 -32.27
C ALA A 205 6.88 -2.10 -30.76
N VAL A 206 7.55 -1.15 -30.10
CA VAL A 206 7.36 -0.86 -28.67
C VAL A 206 5.92 -0.44 -28.40
N ARG A 207 5.33 0.44 -29.22
CA ARG A 207 3.94 0.86 -29.03
C ARG A 207 2.99 -0.33 -29.05
N LYS A 208 3.12 -1.23 -30.03
CA LYS A 208 2.30 -2.45 -30.12
C LYS A 208 2.47 -3.36 -28.91
N ASP A 209 3.70 -3.60 -28.47
CA ASP A 209 3.94 -4.45 -27.31
C ASP A 209 3.42 -3.82 -26.01
N VAL A 210 3.64 -2.51 -25.82
CA VAL A 210 3.11 -1.76 -24.68
C VAL A 210 1.59 -1.79 -24.65
N ILE A 211 0.91 -1.66 -25.79
CA ILE A 211 -0.57 -1.79 -25.89
C ILE A 211 -1.00 -3.18 -25.44
N LEU A 212 -0.36 -4.23 -25.96
CA LEU A 212 -0.63 -5.62 -25.58
C LEU A 212 -0.46 -5.80 -24.07
N ARG A 213 0.72 -5.48 -23.52
CA ARG A 213 1.04 -5.66 -22.09
C ARG A 213 0.17 -4.82 -21.18
N TYR A 214 -0.21 -3.60 -21.59
CA TYR A 214 -1.11 -2.76 -20.82
C TYR A 214 -2.53 -3.32 -20.80
N THR A 215 -2.98 -3.87 -21.93
CA THR A 215 -4.30 -4.50 -22.05
C THR A 215 -4.37 -5.82 -21.28
N ASP A 216 -3.30 -6.63 -21.31
CA ASP A 216 -3.13 -7.79 -20.44
C ASP A 216 -3.27 -7.34 -18.97
N GLY A 217 -2.63 -6.25 -18.58
CA GLY A 217 -2.73 -5.75 -17.20
C GLY A 217 -4.12 -5.32 -16.79
N LEU A 218 -4.89 -4.69 -17.69
CA LEU A 218 -6.29 -4.37 -17.41
C LEU A 218 -7.10 -5.65 -17.17
N CYS A 219 -6.87 -6.69 -17.98
CA CYS A 219 -7.54 -7.98 -17.83
C CYS A 219 -7.13 -8.71 -16.56
N TRP A 220 -5.84 -8.71 -16.25
CA TRP A 220 -5.29 -9.31 -15.03
C TRP A 220 -5.89 -8.65 -13.79
N VAL A 221 -5.94 -7.31 -13.75
CA VAL A 221 -6.53 -6.56 -12.61
C VAL A 221 -8.02 -6.88 -12.48
N MET A 222 -8.77 -6.93 -13.57
CA MET A 222 -10.19 -7.28 -13.50
C MET A 222 -10.42 -8.71 -13.01
N HIS A 223 -9.60 -9.67 -13.47
CA HIS A 223 -9.63 -11.04 -12.94
C HIS A 223 -9.29 -11.07 -11.45
N TYR A 224 -8.21 -10.40 -11.04
CA TYR A 224 -7.73 -10.35 -9.66
C TYR A 224 -8.83 -9.96 -8.66
N TYR A 225 -9.60 -8.91 -8.97
CA TYR A 225 -10.64 -8.43 -8.06
C TYR A 225 -11.94 -9.23 -8.09
N TYR A 226 -12.29 -9.90 -9.20
CA TYR A 226 -13.59 -10.60 -9.34
C TYR A 226 -13.50 -12.10 -9.12
N GLU A 227 -12.38 -12.73 -9.52
CA GLU A 227 -12.20 -14.19 -9.54
C GLU A 227 -10.87 -14.63 -8.90
N GLY A 228 -10.07 -13.70 -8.36
CA GLY A 228 -8.78 -14.01 -7.75
C GLY A 228 -7.61 -13.98 -8.73
N VAL A 229 -6.42 -14.38 -8.25
CA VAL A 229 -5.17 -14.31 -9.03
C VAL A 229 -5.25 -15.24 -10.24
N CYS A 230 -5.08 -14.70 -11.45
CA CYS A 230 -5.02 -15.48 -12.68
C CYS A 230 -3.59 -15.76 -13.18
N SER A 231 -2.59 -15.04 -12.66
CA SER A 231 -1.16 -15.33 -12.86
C SER A 231 -0.31 -14.70 -11.76
N TRP A 232 0.48 -15.52 -11.07
CA TRP A 232 1.45 -15.06 -10.06
C TRP A 232 2.71 -14.45 -10.67
N GLN A 233 2.99 -14.76 -11.94
CA GLN A 233 4.23 -14.38 -12.63
C GLN A 233 4.05 -13.17 -13.54
N TRP A 234 2.81 -12.87 -13.94
CA TRP A 234 2.52 -11.74 -14.81
C TRP A 234 2.87 -10.41 -14.13
N PHE A 235 3.56 -9.55 -14.88
CA PHE A 235 3.79 -8.17 -14.52
C PHE A 235 3.81 -7.30 -15.78
N TYR A 236 3.64 -5.99 -15.60
CA TYR A 236 3.75 -5.02 -16.69
C TYR A 236 5.23 -4.61 -16.88
N PRO A 237 5.90 -5.00 -17.99
CA PRO A 237 7.36 -4.91 -18.13
C PRO A 237 7.86 -3.54 -18.61
N TYR A 238 7.19 -2.47 -18.20
CA TYR A 238 7.55 -1.10 -18.56
C TYR A 238 7.32 -0.16 -17.38
N HIS A 239 8.18 0.84 -17.22
CA HIS A 239 7.99 1.88 -16.20
C HIS A 239 6.91 2.91 -16.56
N TYR A 240 6.51 2.96 -17.84
CA TYR A 240 5.61 3.98 -18.37
C TYR A 240 4.41 3.36 -19.08
N ALA A 241 3.27 4.04 -19.02
CA ALA A 241 2.03 3.63 -19.68
C ALA A 241 1.93 4.18 -21.11
N PRO A 242 1.17 3.55 -22.02
CA PRO A 242 0.80 4.15 -23.30
C PRO A 242 -0.19 5.32 -23.12
N PHE A 243 -0.47 6.03 -24.21
CA PHE A 243 -1.58 6.99 -24.26
C PHE A 243 -2.90 6.27 -24.54
N ALA A 244 -4.02 6.90 -24.17
CA ALA A 244 -5.35 6.34 -24.39
C ALA A 244 -5.64 6.17 -25.89
N SER A 245 -5.16 7.10 -26.72
CA SER A 245 -5.32 7.02 -28.17
C SER A 245 -4.47 5.95 -28.84
N ASP A 246 -3.45 5.39 -28.16
CA ASP A 246 -2.66 4.28 -28.69
C ASP A 246 -3.41 2.94 -28.57
N LEU A 247 -4.34 2.81 -27.62
CA LEU A 247 -5.09 1.58 -27.37
C LEU A 247 -6.12 1.31 -28.49
N LYS A 248 -5.64 0.69 -29.57
CA LYS A 248 -6.37 0.30 -30.78
C LYS A 248 -6.19 -1.19 -31.07
N ASP A 249 -7.07 -1.75 -31.89
CA ASP A 249 -7.06 -3.15 -32.31
C ASP A 249 -7.10 -4.14 -31.12
N LEU A 250 -7.72 -3.73 -30.01
CA LEU A 250 -7.78 -4.51 -28.78
C LEU A 250 -8.61 -5.79 -28.96
N GLY A 251 -9.61 -5.76 -29.84
CA GLY A 251 -10.44 -6.91 -30.15
C GLY A 251 -9.70 -8.08 -30.81
N GLN A 252 -8.49 -7.85 -31.34
CA GLN A 252 -7.65 -8.88 -31.99
C GLN A 252 -6.66 -9.53 -31.01
N LEU A 253 -6.53 -8.97 -29.80
CA LEU A 253 -5.58 -9.47 -28.81
C LEU A 253 -6.10 -10.77 -28.19
N ASN A 254 -5.25 -11.79 -28.18
CA ASN A 254 -5.50 -13.04 -27.47
C ASN A 254 -4.85 -12.96 -26.09
N ILE A 255 -5.66 -12.83 -25.05
CA ILE A 255 -5.21 -12.67 -23.67
C ILE A 255 -5.41 -13.98 -22.93
N SER A 256 -4.31 -14.57 -22.49
CA SER A 256 -4.28 -15.79 -21.70
C SER A 256 -3.25 -15.66 -20.58
N PHE A 257 -3.59 -16.20 -19.42
CA PHE A 257 -2.73 -16.16 -18.24
C PHE A 257 -2.41 -17.57 -17.78
N ASP A 258 -1.13 -17.79 -17.48
CA ASP A 258 -0.67 -18.99 -16.79
C ASP A 258 -0.64 -18.70 -15.29
N LEU A 259 -1.38 -19.50 -14.50
CA LEU A 259 -1.52 -19.26 -13.07
C LEU A 259 -0.16 -19.23 -12.36
N GLY A 260 0.71 -20.18 -12.67
CA GLY A 260 1.99 -20.34 -11.99
C GLY A 260 1.81 -20.60 -10.49
N THR A 261 2.83 -20.28 -9.71
CA THR A 261 2.83 -20.41 -8.25
C THR A 261 3.38 -19.16 -7.60
N PRO A 262 2.94 -18.79 -6.38
CA PRO A 262 3.55 -17.71 -5.63
C PRO A 262 5.03 -18.03 -5.35
N PHE A 263 5.83 -16.97 -5.19
CA PHE A 263 7.18 -17.11 -4.67
C PHE A 263 7.17 -17.61 -3.23
N LYS A 264 8.20 -18.40 -2.88
CA LYS A 264 8.51 -18.64 -1.47
C LYS A 264 8.87 -17.32 -0.79
N PRO A 265 8.63 -17.17 0.53
CA PRO A 265 8.90 -15.94 1.26
C PRO A 265 10.28 -15.32 1.01
N PHE A 266 11.35 -16.12 1.03
CA PHE A 266 12.70 -15.59 0.80
C PHE A 266 12.96 -15.20 -0.66
N ASN A 267 12.35 -15.91 -1.62
CA ASN A 267 12.43 -15.57 -3.04
C ASN A 267 11.75 -14.21 -3.29
N GLN A 268 10.62 -13.97 -2.64
CA GLN A 268 9.95 -12.66 -2.67
C GLN A 268 10.79 -11.58 -2.02
N LEU A 269 11.43 -11.84 -0.87
CA LEU A 269 12.30 -10.86 -0.22
C LEU A 269 13.50 -10.48 -1.10
N LEU A 270 14.14 -11.44 -1.76
CA LEU A 270 15.16 -11.13 -2.78
C LEU A 270 14.56 -10.33 -3.96
N GLY A 271 13.32 -10.62 -4.33
CA GLY A 271 12.60 -9.91 -5.38
C GLY A 271 12.20 -8.46 -5.06
N VAL A 272 12.24 -8.05 -3.79
CA VAL A 272 11.66 -6.77 -3.32
C VAL A 272 12.66 -5.92 -2.55
N PHE A 273 13.55 -6.51 -1.77
CA PHE A 273 14.45 -5.75 -0.89
C PHE A 273 15.66 -5.20 -1.63
N PRO A 274 16.14 -4.00 -1.26
CA PRO A 274 17.46 -3.53 -1.64
C PRO A 274 18.54 -4.25 -0.81
N ALA A 275 19.77 -4.28 -1.30
CA ALA A 275 20.92 -4.88 -0.60
C ALA A 275 21.13 -4.35 0.83
N ALA A 276 20.77 -3.09 1.10
CA ALA A 276 20.83 -2.50 2.44
C ALA A 276 19.92 -3.22 3.47
N SER A 277 18.88 -3.91 3.03
CA SER A 277 17.96 -4.68 3.88
C SER A 277 18.26 -6.19 3.88
N ALA A 278 19.43 -6.61 3.39
CA ALA A 278 19.81 -8.02 3.32
C ALA A 278 19.83 -8.71 4.70
N HIS A 279 19.98 -7.97 5.80
CA HIS A 279 19.94 -8.51 7.16
C HIS A 279 18.62 -9.26 7.50
N ALA A 280 17.53 -8.98 6.78
CA ALA A 280 16.25 -9.67 6.95
C ALA A 280 16.20 -11.08 6.32
N LEU A 281 17.20 -11.44 5.51
CA LEU A 281 17.34 -12.76 4.87
C LEU A 281 18.31 -13.66 5.65
N PRO A 282 18.25 -14.99 5.42
CA PRO A 282 19.27 -15.95 5.86
C PRO A 282 20.68 -15.58 5.40
N GLU A 283 21.71 -15.97 6.15
CA GLU A 283 23.09 -15.52 5.94
C GLU A 283 23.62 -15.77 4.51
N GLN A 284 23.37 -16.95 3.94
CA GLN A 284 23.82 -17.26 2.57
C GLN A 284 23.05 -16.48 1.50
N TYR A 285 21.78 -16.16 1.75
CA TYR A 285 20.96 -15.38 0.83
C TYR A 285 21.42 -13.92 0.77
N ARG A 286 21.95 -13.37 1.88
CA ARG A 286 22.48 -11.99 1.92
C ARG A 286 23.59 -11.78 0.88
N LYS A 287 24.44 -12.80 0.72
CA LYS A 287 25.59 -12.76 -0.21
C LYS A 287 25.14 -12.56 -1.65
N LEU A 288 23.97 -13.09 -2.04
CA LEU A 288 23.42 -12.87 -3.37
C LEU A 288 23.13 -11.38 -3.67
N MET A 289 22.86 -10.58 -2.63
CA MET A 289 22.58 -9.15 -2.77
C MET A 289 23.81 -8.26 -2.59
N THR A 290 24.82 -8.73 -1.85
CA THR A 290 25.94 -7.87 -1.40
C THR A 290 27.29 -8.23 -1.99
N ASP A 291 27.50 -9.48 -2.42
CA ASP A 291 28.78 -9.91 -2.99
C ASP A 291 28.90 -9.36 -4.44
N PRO A 292 29.96 -8.59 -4.75
CA PRO A 292 30.20 -8.11 -6.11
C PRO A 292 30.31 -9.21 -7.17
N ASN A 293 30.64 -10.45 -6.76
CA ASN A 293 30.74 -11.61 -7.65
C ASN A 293 29.41 -12.40 -7.77
N SER A 294 28.34 -11.94 -7.11
CA SER A 294 27.03 -12.58 -7.21
C SER A 294 26.53 -12.54 -8.67
N PRO A 295 26.04 -13.67 -9.23
CA PRO A 295 25.49 -13.72 -10.59
C PRO A 295 24.23 -12.87 -10.82
N ILE A 296 23.65 -12.34 -9.74
CA ILE A 296 22.46 -11.50 -9.74
C ILE A 296 22.70 -10.14 -9.07
N ILE A 297 23.96 -9.71 -8.92
CA ILE A 297 24.31 -8.44 -8.27
C ILE A 297 23.72 -7.22 -9.00
N ASP A 298 23.52 -7.32 -10.30
CA ASP A 298 22.93 -6.28 -11.15
C ASP A 298 21.45 -5.99 -10.84
N PHE A 299 20.76 -6.86 -10.09
CA PHE A 299 19.42 -6.57 -9.57
C PHE A 299 19.42 -5.56 -8.42
N TYR A 300 20.56 -5.32 -7.76
CA TYR A 300 20.65 -4.55 -6.53
C TYR A 300 21.57 -3.32 -6.69
N PRO A 301 21.22 -2.36 -7.57
CA PRO A 301 22.02 -1.15 -7.72
C PRO A 301 22.02 -0.34 -6.42
N THR A 302 23.17 0.26 -6.09
CA THR A 302 23.32 1.13 -4.91
C THR A 302 22.69 2.50 -5.10
N ASP A 303 22.54 2.95 -6.34
CA ASP A 303 21.89 4.19 -6.74
C ASP A 303 21.10 3.99 -8.04
N PHE A 304 20.01 4.74 -8.23
CA PHE A 304 19.13 4.60 -9.39
C PHE A 304 18.48 5.92 -9.77
N GLU A 305 18.14 6.07 -11.05
CA GLU A 305 17.49 7.27 -11.56
C GLU A 305 16.03 7.35 -11.08
N VAL A 306 15.62 8.52 -10.59
CA VAL A 306 14.22 8.84 -10.32
C VAL A 306 13.73 9.85 -11.36
N ASP A 307 12.91 9.38 -12.30
CA ASP A 307 12.29 10.25 -13.29
C ASP A 307 11.08 10.97 -12.68
N MET A 308 11.21 12.28 -12.46
CA MET A 308 10.15 13.11 -11.89
C MET A 308 8.89 13.14 -12.76
N ASN A 309 8.99 12.89 -14.07
CA ASN A 309 7.88 12.83 -15.02
C ASN A 309 6.84 13.98 -14.86
N GLY A 310 7.34 15.21 -14.68
CA GLY A 310 6.54 16.42 -14.49
C GLY A 310 5.90 16.57 -13.09
N LYS A 311 6.22 15.70 -12.14
CA LYS A 311 5.77 15.77 -10.74
C LYS A 311 6.71 16.62 -9.88
N ARG A 312 6.16 17.10 -8.76
CA ARG A 312 6.84 18.05 -7.89
C ARG A 312 7.78 17.37 -6.88
N TYR A 313 7.35 16.25 -6.32
CA TYR A 313 8.06 15.57 -5.26
C TYR A 313 8.61 14.22 -5.71
N ALA A 314 9.81 13.85 -5.24
CA ALA A 314 10.51 12.64 -5.67
C ALA A 314 9.72 11.34 -5.44
N TRP A 315 8.92 11.27 -4.37
CA TRP A 315 8.04 10.11 -4.11
C TRP A 315 6.89 9.95 -5.12
N GLN A 316 6.65 10.96 -5.96
CA GLN A 316 5.74 10.89 -7.10
C GLN A 316 6.45 10.50 -8.40
N GLY A 317 7.78 10.53 -8.39
CA GLY A 317 8.62 10.14 -9.52
C GLY A 317 8.64 8.63 -9.70
N ILE A 318 9.17 8.22 -10.84
CA ILE A 318 9.29 6.82 -11.24
C ILE A 318 10.72 6.38 -10.96
N ALA A 319 10.89 5.45 -10.03
CA ALA A 319 12.17 4.80 -9.79
C ALA A 319 12.49 3.85 -10.96
N LYS A 320 13.54 4.16 -11.72
CA LYS A 320 14.02 3.32 -12.83
C LYS A 320 14.93 2.22 -12.29
N LEU A 321 14.29 1.20 -11.73
CA LEU A 321 14.98 -0.03 -11.30
C LEU A 321 14.96 -1.07 -12.44
N PRO A 322 16.00 -1.92 -12.54
CA PRO A 322 15.97 -3.06 -13.44
C PRO A 322 14.86 -4.03 -13.01
N PHE A 323 14.19 -4.64 -14.00
CA PHE A 323 13.25 -5.72 -13.71
C PHE A 323 14.01 -7.01 -13.40
N ILE A 324 13.57 -7.72 -12.37
CA ILE A 324 14.22 -8.96 -11.94
C ILE A 324 13.87 -10.08 -12.91
N ASP A 325 14.91 -10.77 -13.41
CA ASP A 325 14.72 -12.02 -14.14
C ASP A 325 14.44 -13.15 -13.13
N GLN A 326 13.17 -13.56 -13.09
CA GLN A 326 12.69 -14.62 -12.21
C GLN A 326 13.45 -15.93 -12.39
N VAL A 327 13.76 -16.33 -13.63
CA VAL A 327 14.39 -17.62 -13.90
C VAL A 327 15.82 -17.61 -13.34
N ARG A 328 16.54 -16.51 -13.58
CA ARG A 328 17.89 -16.33 -13.06
C ARG A 328 17.91 -16.28 -11.54
N LEU A 329 17.00 -15.51 -10.92
CA LEU A 329 16.86 -15.43 -9.47
C LEU A 329 16.66 -16.82 -8.84
N LEU A 330 15.67 -17.58 -9.32
CA LEU A 330 15.33 -18.89 -8.77
C LEU A 330 16.47 -19.90 -8.94
N SER A 331 17.19 -19.85 -10.08
CA SER A 331 18.34 -20.72 -10.32
C SER A 331 19.51 -20.51 -9.35
N GLU A 332 19.73 -19.28 -8.88
CA GLU A 332 20.76 -18.99 -7.87
C GLU A 332 20.29 -19.37 -6.46
N VAL A 333 19.00 -19.20 -6.15
CA VAL A 333 18.44 -19.62 -4.87
C VAL A 333 18.49 -21.14 -4.68
N GLU A 334 18.17 -21.91 -5.72
CA GLU A 334 18.17 -23.38 -5.68
C GLU A 334 19.54 -23.93 -5.23
N LYS A 335 20.64 -23.28 -5.62
CA LYS A 335 22.00 -23.68 -5.25
C LYS A 335 22.28 -23.54 -3.75
N ILE A 336 21.59 -22.64 -3.06
CA ILE A 336 21.85 -22.33 -1.65
C ILE A 336 20.69 -22.74 -0.72
N GLU A 337 19.55 -23.17 -1.25
CA GLU A 337 18.37 -23.48 -0.44
C GLU A 337 18.62 -24.58 0.60
N HIS A 338 19.50 -25.55 0.30
CA HIS A 338 19.91 -26.59 1.24
C HIS A 338 20.67 -26.08 2.48
N THR A 339 21.10 -24.80 2.48
CA THR A 339 21.83 -24.19 3.61
C THR A 339 20.92 -23.62 4.69
N LEU A 340 19.60 -23.60 4.45
CA LEU A 340 18.62 -23.11 5.41
C LEU A 340 18.57 -24.00 6.65
N THR A 341 18.48 -23.37 7.82
CA THR A 341 18.15 -24.07 9.07
C THR A 341 16.70 -24.58 9.04
N GLU A 342 16.33 -25.43 9.99
CA GLU A 342 14.95 -25.91 10.12
C GLU A 342 13.95 -24.77 10.37
N GLU A 343 14.32 -23.80 11.21
CA GLU A 343 13.51 -22.59 11.48
C GLU A 343 13.32 -21.75 10.21
N GLU A 344 14.40 -21.54 9.45
CA GLU A 344 14.34 -20.74 8.22
C GLU A 344 13.56 -21.46 7.12
N THR A 345 13.66 -22.80 7.05
CA THR A 345 12.87 -23.62 6.14
C THR A 345 11.38 -23.54 6.47
N CYS A 346 11.03 -23.54 7.76
CA CYS A 346 9.66 -23.30 8.21
C CYS A 346 9.16 -21.91 7.78
N ARG A 347 9.94 -20.85 8.02
CA ARG A 347 9.63 -19.48 7.55
C ARG A 347 9.55 -19.33 6.05
N ASN A 348 10.23 -20.19 5.29
CA ASN A 348 10.20 -20.19 3.82
C ASN A 348 9.09 -21.10 3.24
N SER A 349 8.20 -21.62 4.08
CA SER A 349 7.09 -22.49 3.70
C SER A 349 5.74 -21.76 3.69
N MET A 350 4.75 -22.33 3.00
CA MET A 350 3.37 -21.85 3.05
C MET A 350 2.70 -22.37 4.32
N MET A 351 2.10 -21.47 5.09
CA MET A 351 1.40 -21.79 6.34
C MET A 351 -0.11 -21.84 6.11
N PHE A 352 -0.83 -22.35 7.12
CA PHE A 352 -2.28 -22.49 7.09
C PHE A 352 -3.00 -21.33 7.77
N GLU A 353 -4.20 -21.02 7.32
CA GLU A 353 -5.12 -20.16 8.04
C GLU A 353 -5.62 -20.86 9.30
N MET A 354 -5.57 -20.15 10.43
CA MET A 354 -5.99 -20.67 11.72
C MET A 354 -7.33 -20.07 12.13
N LEU A 355 -8.25 -20.91 12.60
CA LEU A 355 -9.49 -20.50 13.24
C LEU A 355 -9.39 -20.72 14.74
N PHE A 356 -9.74 -19.68 15.50
CA PHE A 356 -9.78 -19.71 16.96
C PHE A 356 -11.22 -19.51 17.44
N VAL A 357 -11.68 -20.42 18.29
CA VAL A 357 -13.07 -20.49 18.74
C VAL A 357 -13.09 -20.61 20.25
N SER A 358 -13.89 -19.78 20.93
CA SER A 358 -14.10 -19.96 22.38
C SER A 358 -14.71 -21.33 22.66
N SER A 359 -14.29 -21.99 23.74
CA SER A 359 -14.86 -23.26 24.20
C SER A 359 -16.39 -23.20 24.37
N SER A 360 -16.94 -22.03 24.66
CA SER A 360 -18.39 -21.79 24.79
C SER A 360 -19.18 -21.73 23.46
N HIS A 361 -18.49 -21.57 22.32
CA HIS A 361 -19.14 -21.42 21.03
C HIS A 361 -19.53 -22.79 20.44
N PRO A 362 -20.71 -22.97 19.82
CA PRO A 362 -21.17 -24.29 19.36
C PRO A 362 -20.20 -25.04 18.44
N LEU A 363 -19.46 -24.32 17.60
CA LEU A 363 -18.43 -24.89 16.72
C LEU A 363 -17.24 -25.53 17.47
N SER A 364 -17.00 -25.19 18.74
CA SER A 364 -15.92 -25.79 19.54
C SER A 364 -16.05 -27.30 19.64
N VAL A 365 -17.28 -27.81 19.78
CA VAL A 365 -17.58 -29.24 19.85
C VAL A 365 -17.12 -29.97 18.59
N CYS A 366 -17.34 -29.38 17.41
CA CYS A 366 -16.87 -29.95 16.15
C CYS A 366 -15.35 -30.04 16.10
N ILE A 367 -14.65 -29.01 16.60
CA ILE A 367 -13.18 -29.01 16.62
C ILE A 367 -12.64 -30.05 17.60
N TYR A 368 -13.21 -30.17 18.81
CA TYR A 368 -12.82 -31.22 19.76
C TYR A 368 -13.03 -32.63 19.21
N LEU A 369 -14.16 -32.88 18.56
CA LEU A 369 -14.44 -34.18 17.94
C LEU A 369 -13.47 -34.47 16.79
N LEU A 370 -13.13 -33.46 15.99
CA LEU A 370 -12.13 -33.59 14.94
C LEU A 370 -10.75 -33.94 15.52
N ASP A 371 -10.30 -33.20 16.54
CA ASP A 371 -9.03 -33.42 17.22
C ASP A 371 -8.93 -34.83 17.82
N ASP A 372 -9.98 -35.28 18.51
CA ASP A 372 -10.04 -36.62 19.11
C ASP A 372 -9.91 -37.75 18.08
N ARG A 373 -10.63 -37.64 16.95
CA ARG A 373 -10.52 -38.60 15.83
C ARG A 373 -9.13 -38.60 15.19
N CYS A 374 -8.45 -37.46 15.18
CA CYS A 374 -7.16 -37.28 14.54
C CYS A 374 -5.96 -37.54 15.48
N ARG A 375 -6.18 -37.83 16.77
CA ARG A 375 -5.12 -37.93 17.79
C ARG A 375 -4.04 -38.99 17.50
N GLN A 376 -4.39 -40.06 16.78
CA GLN A 376 -3.46 -41.15 16.45
C GLN A 376 -2.71 -40.92 15.12
N LEU A 377 -3.03 -39.84 14.40
CA LEU A 377 -2.43 -39.53 13.10
C LEU A 377 -1.14 -38.72 13.26
N THR A 378 -0.26 -38.80 12.26
CA THR A 378 0.91 -37.91 12.21
C THR A 378 0.48 -36.48 11.91
N ASP A 379 1.27 -35.46 12.29
CA ASP A 379 0.92 -34.06 12.02
C ASP A 379 0.66 -33.78 10.53
N LYS A 380 1.36 -34.48 9.62
CA LYS A 380 1.11 -34.38 8.18
C LYS A 380 -0.27 -34.91 7.80
N ASP A 381 -0.65 -36.06 8.34
CA ASP A 381 -1.95 -36.69 8.06
C ASP A 381 -3.11 -35.92 8.70
N ARG A 382 -2.90 -35.31 9.88
CA ARG A 382 -3.89 -34.48 10.59
C ARG A 382 -4.35 -33.30 9.74
N VAL A 383 -3.43 -32.68 9.01
CA VAL A 383 -3.69 -31.53 8.15
C VAL A 383 -4.50 -31.91 6.91
N GLU A 384 -4.34 -33.14 6.40
CA GLU A 384 -5.06 -33.62 5.21
C GLU A 384 -6.53 -33.96 5.47
N VAL A 385 -6.91 -34.22 6.73
CA VAL A 385 -8.31 -34.44 7.10
C VAL A 385 -9.12 -33.16 6.90
N LYS A 386 -10.22 -33.24 6.15
CA LYS A 386 -11.14 -32.13 5.90
C LYS A 386 -12.53 -32.44 6.44
N GLU A 387 -12.93 -31.73 7.49
CA GLU A 387 -14.29 -31.77 8.04
C GLU A 387 -15.08 -30.57 7.54
N GLN A 388 -16.21 -30.79 6.87
CA GLN A 388 -17.04 -29.68 6.40
C GLN A 388 -17.73 -28.98 7.57
N ILE A 389 -17.67 -27.65 7.59
CA ILE A 389 -18.38 -26.85 8.60
C ILE A 389 -19.88 -26.88 8.30
N ASP A 390 -20.70 -27.31 9.26
CA ASP A 390 -22.15 -27.10 9.21
C ASP A 390 -22.46 -25.64 9.60
N PRO A 391 -22.98 -24.81 8.67
CA PRO A 391 -23.24 -23.39 8.91
C PRO A 391 -24.16 -23.09 10.09
N LYS A 392 -24.98 -24.07 10.52
CA LYS A 392 -25.85 -23.91 11.69
C LYS A 392 -25.07 -23.70 12.98
N TYR A 393 -23.92 -24.35 13.14
CA TYR A 393 -23.09 -24.25 14.34
C TYR A 393 -22.05 -23.12 14.27
N SER A 394 -21.86 -22.54 13.08
CA SER A 394 -20.90 -21.47 12.82
C SER A 394 -21.55 -20.11 12.51
N GLN A 395 -22.87 -20.00 12.67
CA GLN A 395 -23.66 -18.80 12.38
C GLN A 395 -23.53 -18.32 10.92
N GLY A 396 -23.42 -19.28 9.99
CA GLY A 396 -23.39 -19.01 8.55
C GLY A 396 -22.00 -19.10 7.90
N MET A 397 -20.94 -19.36 8.66
CA MET A 397 -19.60 -19.59 8.10
C MET A 397 -19.53 -20.96 7.41
N ASN A 398 -19.01 -20.99 6.20
CA ASN A 398 -18.79 -22.21 5.41
C ASN A 398 -17.28 -22.47 5.27
N GLY A 399 -16.91 -23.67 4.85
CA GLY A 399 -15.52 -24.06 4.64
C GLY A 399 -15.24 -25.41 5.24
N TYR A 400 -13.96 -25.70 5.45
CA TYR A 400 -13.50 -26.94 6.02
C TYR A 400 -12.58 -26.69 7.22
N LEU A 401 -12.60 -27.62 8.16
CA LEU A 401 -11.71 -27.66 9.32
C LEU A 401 -10.74 -28.84 9.16
N SER A 402 -9.49 -28.60 9.50
CA SER A 402 -8.44 -29.61 9.63
C SER A 402 -7.82 -29.51 11.02
N SER A 403 -7.31 -30.62 11.53
CA SER A 403 -6.63 -30.61 12.83
C SER A 403 -5.27 -29.93 12.68
N CYS A 404 -4.92 -29.04 13.60
CA CYS A 404 -3.60 -28.43 13.65
C CYS A 404 -2.55 -29.39 14.25
N ALA A 405 -1.28 -29.09 14.02
CA ALA A 405 -0.17 -29.76 14.71
C ALA A 405 -0.15 -29.35 16.19
N GLY A 406 0.30 -30.26 17.06
CA GLY A 406 0.32 -30.04 18.52
C GLY A 406 -1.05 -30.13 19.19
N GLU A 407 -1.18 -29.48 20.36
CA GLU A 407 -2.42 -29.40 21.13
C GLU A 407 -3.33 -28.29 20.59
N SER A 408 -4.58 -28.63 20.26
CA SER A 408 -5.58 -27.67 19.73
C SER A 408 -6.13 -26.73 20.81
N CYS A 409 -6.05 -27.09 22.08
CA CYS A 409 -6.49 -26.28 23.21
C CYS A 409 -5.56 -26.51 24.40
N PRO A 410 -4.31 -26.01 24.37
CA PRO A 410 -3.40 -26.15 25.49
C PRO A 410 -4.00 -25.44 26.72
N PRO A 411 -3.97 -26.04 27.92
CA PRO A 411 -4.60 -25.46 29.11
C PRO A 411 -3.89 -24.17 29.55
N VAL A 412 -2.56 -24.12 29.40
CA VAL A 412 -1.73 -22.95 29.65
C VAL A 412 -1.11 -22.50 28.32
N PHE A 413 -1.34 -21.25 27.93
CA PHE A 413 -0.69 -20.64 26.77
C PHE A 413 0.37 -19.65 27.26
N GLN A 414 1.64 -19.99 27.03
CA GLN A 414 2.77 -19.15 27.41
C GLN A 414 2.87 -17.93 26.52
N SER A 415 3.12 -16.76 27.11
CA SER A 415 3.30 -15.54 26.34
C SER A 415 4.63 -15.58 25.56
N PRO A 416 4.61 -15.36 24.22
CA PRO A 416 5.84 -15.20 23.45
C PRO A 416 6.45 -13.80 23.58
N VAL A 417 5.76 -12.87 24.27
CA VAL A 417 6.19 -11.48 24.46
C VAL A 417 6.71 -11.31 25.88
N GLU A 418 7.94 -10.84 26.00
CA GLU A 418 8.55 -10.50 27.28
C GLU A 418 7.65 -9.52 28.05
N PHE A 419 7.44 -9.76 29.35
CA PHE A 419 6.60 -8.97 30.25
C PHE A 419 5.07 -9.05 30.02
N MET A 420 4.59 -9.99 29.21
CA MET A 420 3.17 -10.35 29.17
C MET A 420 2.95 -11.64 29.96
N ASP A 421 1.86 -11.68 30.74
CA ASP A 421 1.50 -12.82 31.57
C ASP A 421 1.02 -14.02 30.72
N ASP A 422 1.30 -15.23 31.21
CA ASP A 422 0.79 -16.46 30.64
C ASP A 422 -0.73 -16.59 30.86
N ILE A 423 -1.42 -17.20 29.88
CA ILE A 423 -2.84 -17.51 29.99
C ILE A 423 -2.96 -18.87 30.68
N MET A 424 -3.36 -18.90 31.95
CA MET A 424 -3.38 -20.12 32.77
C MET A 424 -4.61 -21.02 32.56
N ASP A 425 -5.70 -20.49 32.00
CA ASP A 425 -6.95 -21.21 31.72
C ASP A 425 -7.44 -20.83 30.32
N ASN A 426 -6.75 -21.33 29.31
CA ASN A 426 -7.09 -21.03 27.93
C ASN A 426 -8.40 -21.72 27.53
N GLN A 427 -9.43 -20.90 27.32
CA GLN A 427 -10.77 -21.31 26.86
C GLN A 427 -10.97 -21.07 25.37
N VAL A 428 -9.90 -21.20 24.58
CA VAL A 428 -9.91 -21.03 23.13
C VAL A 428 -9.29 -22.26 22.48
N ILE A 429 -10.09 -22.92 21.66
CA ILE A 429 -9.66 -24.03 20.81
C ILE A 429 -9.32 -23.52 19.41
N CYS A 430 -8.27 -24.08 18.80
CA CYS A 430 -7.86 -23.74 17.45
C CYS A 430 -7.95 -24.93 16.48
N ALA A 431 -8.12 -24.61 15.20
CA ALA A 431 -8.10 -25.55 14.09
C ALA A 431 -7.52 -24.86 12.86
N ILE A 432 -7.06 -25.65 11.90
CA ILE A 432 -6.78 -25.13 10.56
C ILE A 432 -8.10 -24.91 9.84
N TYR A 433 -8.28 -23.73 9.26
CA TYR A 433 -9.44 -23.39 8.45
C TYR A 433 -9.06 -23.36 6.98
N ARG A 434 -9.94 -23.91 6.14
CA ARG A 434 -9.80 -23.89 4.69
C ARG A 434 -11.06 -23.28 4.10
N LEU A 435 -10.86 -22.42 3.11
CA LEU A 435 -11.96 -21.81 2.36
C LEU A 435 -12.87 -22.89 1.73
N PRO A 436 -14.17 -22.60 1.55
CA PRO A 436 -15.06 -23.46 0.80
C PRO A 436 -14.61 -23.60 -0.65
N ASP A 437 -15.14 -24.61 -1.35
CA ASP A 437 -14.80 -24.85 -2.74
C ASP A 437 -15.10 -23.63 -3.61
N GLU A 438 -14.15 -23.30 -4.48
CA GLU A 438 -14.31 -22.18 -5.40
C GLU A 438 -15.48 -22.44 -6.36
N HIS A 439 -16.30 -21.41 -6.55
CA HIS A 439 -17.32 -21.40 -7.58
C HIS A 439 -17.19 -20.13 -8.40
N LYS A 440 -17.67 -20.18 -9.64
CA LYS A 440 -17.67 -19.01 -10.52
C LYS A 440 -18.43 -17.85 -9.84
N HIS A 441 -17.82 -16.67 -9.85
CA HIS A 441 -18.45 -15.48 -9.30
C HIS A 441 -19.75 -15.16 -10.05
N ILE A 442 -20.80 -14.83 -9.28
CA ILE A 442 -22.10 -14.48 -9.83
C ILE A 442 -22.30 -12.98 -9.63
N SER A 443 -22.08 -12.19 -10.68
CA SER A 443 -22.20 -10.72 -10.65
C SER A 443 -23.66 -10.23 -10.62
N ARG A 444 -24.41 -10.66 -9.60
CA ARG A 444 -25.75 -10.13 -9.29
C ARG A 444 -25.98 -10.16 -7.79
N PRO A 445 -26.86 -9.29 -7.26
CA PRO A 445 -27.19 -9.34 -5.85
C PRO A 445 -27.86 -10.67 -5.47
N PRO A 446 -27.68 -11.16 -4.22
CA PRO A 446 -28.36 -12.35 -3.73
C PRO A 446 -29.88 -12.23 -3.89
N ALA A 447 -30.53 -13.30 -4.37
CA ALA A 447 -31.96 -13.32 -4.67
C ALA A 447 -32.85 -12.95 -3.47
N VAL A 448 -32.38 -13.23 -2.25
CA VAL A 448 -33.14 -13.04 -1.00
C VAL A 448 -33.41 -11.56 -0.68
N LEU A 449 -32.55 -10.63 -1.12
CA LEU A 449 -32.68 -9.19 -0.84
C LEU A 449 -33.84 -8.52 -1.59
N PHE A 450 -34.36 -9.11 -2.66
CA PHE A 450 -35.44 -8.52 -3.47
C PHE A 450 -36.86 -8.93 -3.03
N SER A 451 -37.00 -9.86 -2.09
CA SER A 451 -38.31 -10.25 -1.55
C SER A 451 -38.94 -9.18 -0.64
N LEU A 452 -38.14 -8.28 -0.07
CA LEU A 452 -38.59 -7.25 0.90
C LEU A 452 -38.98 -5.89 0.28
N ARG A 453 -38.93 -5.73 -1.05
CA ARG A 453 -39.33 -4.47 -1.73
C ARG A 453 -40.49 -4.62 -2.73
N ARG A 454 -41.16 -5.77 -2.72
CA ARG A 454 -42.41 -5.99 -3.46
C ARG A 454 -43.50 -6.48 -2.51
N GLN A 455 -43.84 -5.66 -1.52
CA GLN A 455 -45.13 -5.69 -0.82
C GLN A 455 -45.63 -4.26 -0.69
#